data_AF-A0A920IBP9-F1
#
_entry.id   AF-A0A920IBP9-F1
#
_cell.length_a   1.000
_cell.length_b   1.000
_cell.length_c   1.000
_cell.angle_alpha   90.00
_cell.angle_beta   90.00
_cell.angle_gamma   90.00
#
_symmetry.space_group_name_H-M   'P 1'
#
loop_
_entity.id
_entity.type
_entity.pdbx_description
1 polymer ?
#
loop_
_entity_poly.entity_id
_entity_poly.type
_entity_poly.pdbx_seq_one_letter_code
_entity_poly.pdbx_strand_id
1 'polypeptide(L)'
;MSNVLPKLNATPSHELTIPSTQRTVSYRPYLVKEEKILLLAFESKDQKAALKAMINTIEACVSDTINVSKLTMFDIEYMFTQIRSKSVGESTKIMVKCSECEHGNEVSVDLSQVSVDVPDIDNNIKISDEITIEAKYPSFEVFINNWQEEMKEAELTYKIVNHCISAVITEDTRIDAEDVSEQEIATFVESMNAQQFKKLTDFVSTMPTMKKDISFTCGSCSHNNEQTLAGISDFFS
;
A
#
# COMPACT_ATOMS: atom_id res chain seq x y z
N MET A 1 10.65 24.62 -38.76
CA MET A 1 11.64 23.91 -37.91
C MET A 1 11.07 23.88 -36.50
N SER A 2 10.72 22.70 -36.00
CA SER A 2 10.25 22.52 -34.62
C SER A 2 11.44 22.66 -33.67
N ASN A 3 11.46 23.75 -32.90
CA ASN A 3 12.45 23.94 -31.84
C ASN A 3 12.12 23.00 -30.69
N VAL A 4 12.67 21.78 -30.73
CA VAL A 4 12.59 20.81 -29.63
C VAL A 4 13.83 21.00 -28.76
N LEU A 5 13.62 21.30 -27.48
CA LEU A 5 14.70 21.44 -26.50
C LEU A 5 15.43 20.10 -26.32
N PRO A 6 16.77 20.12 -26.11
CA PRO A 6 17.53 18.90 -25.84
C PRO A 6 17.08 18.26 -24.52
N LYS A 7 16.95 16.93 -24.50
CA LYS A 7 16.70 16.17 -23.26
C LYS A 7 17.93 16.29 -22.37
N LEU A 8 17.76 16.80 -21.15
CA LEU A 8 18.87 17.14 -20.26
C LEU A 8 19.49 15.91 -19.56
N ASN A 9 18.72 14.85 -19.31
CA ASN A 9 19.13 13.81 -18.36
C ASN A 9 19.15 12.42 -18.98
N ALA A 10 20.30 11.73 -18.86
CA ALA A 10 20.30 10.29 -18.72
C ALA A 10 19.82 9.97 -17.30
N THR A 11 18.65 9.37 -17.16
CA THR A 11 18.14 9.00 -15.84
C THR A 11 18.82 7.70 -15.40
N PRO A 12 19.60 7.69 -14.31
CA PRO A 12 20.17 6.45 -13.79
C PRO A 12 19.05 5.46 -13.49
N SER A 13 19.26 4.21 -13.87
CA SER A 13 18.36 3.12 -13.53
C SER A 13 18.74 2.58 -12.15
N HIS A 14 17.73 2.28 -11.36
CA HIS A 14 17.83 1.67 -10.04
C HIS A 14 17.00 0.39 -10.03
N GLU A 15 17.22 -0.48 -9.04
CA GLU A 15 16.45 -1.70 -8.86
C GLU A 15 15.76 -1.66 -7.50
N LEU A 16 14.56 -2.23 -7.43
CA LEU A 16 13.87 -2.53 -6.17
C LEU A 16 13.21 -3.90 -6.27
N THR A 17 12.99 -4.53 -5.12
CA THR A 17 12.22 -5.78 -5.02
C THR A 17 10.82 -5.47 -4.50
N ILE A 18 9.80 -5.92 -5.23
CA ILE A 18 8.40 -5.74 -4.84
C ILE A 18 8.10 -6.65 -3.63
N PRO A 19 7.65 -6.11 -2.47
CA PRO A 19 7.47 -6.88 -1.25
C PRO A 19 6.58 -8.12 -1.39
N SER A 20 5.41 -8.00 -2.03
CA SER A 20 4.45 -9.12 -2.10
C SER A 20 4.91 -10.26 -3.01
N THR A 21 5.59 -9.93 -4.12
CA THR A 21 5.92 -10.91 -5.18
C THR A 21 7.37 -11.34 -5.16
N GLN A 22 8.23 -10.64 -4.40
CA GLN A 22 9.68 -10.80 -4.41
C GLN A 22 10.31 -10.62 -5.81
N ARG A 23 9.57 -10.04 -6.76
CA ARG A 23 10.06 -9.72 -8.11
C ARG A 23 10.89 -8.45 -8.06
N THR A 24 12.12 -8.52 -8.56
CA THR A 24 12.96 -7.34 -8.79
C THR A 24 12.54 -6.62 -10.08
N VAL A 25 12.44 -5.30 -10.02
CA VAL A 25 12.13 -4.42 -11.17
C VAL A 25 13.09 -3.25 -11.23
N SER A 26 13.37 -2.80 -12.43
CA SER A 26 14.14 -1.60 -12.72
C SER A 26 13.25 -0.38 -12.77
N TYR A 27 13.71 0.72 -12.17
CA TYR A 27 13.00 2.00 -12.18
C TYR A 27 13.97 3.18 -12.35
N ARG A 28 13.42 4.33 -12.72
CA ARG A 28 14.15 5.61 -12.74
C ARG A 28 13.50 6.63 -11.81
N PRO A 29 14.23 7.69 -11.39
CA PRO A 29 13.61 8.84 -10.77
C PRO A 29 12.54 9.47 -11.68
N TYR A 30 11.47 10.00 -11.08
CA TYR A 30 10.46 10.75 -11.80
C TYR A 30 11.01 12.12 -12.24
N LEU A 31 10.47 12.71 -13.31
CA LEU A 31 10.87 14.01 -13.83
C LEU A 31 9.90 15.09 -13.33
N VAL A 32 10.23 16.35 -13.60
CA VAL A 32 9.42 17.53 -13.25
C VAL A 32 7.97 17.43 -13.77
N LYS A 33 7.74 16.75 -14.90
CA LYS A 33 6.39 16.55 -15.44
C LYS A 33 5.53 15.64 -14.55
N GLU A 34 6.10 14.59 -13.96
CA GLU A 34 5.41 13.68 -13.05
C GLU A 34 5.27 14.33 -11.66
N GLU A 35 6.32 15.00 -11.17
CA GLU A 35 6.29 15.77 -9.91
C GLU A 35 5.14 16.79 -9.90
N LYS A 36 4.94 17.54 -11.00
CA LYS A 36 3.83 18.48 -11.12
C LYS A 36 2.46 17.81 -10.94
N ILE A 37 2.28 16.61 -11.46
CA ILE A 37 1.01 15.87 -11.35
C ILE A 37 0.79 15.43 -9.90
N LEU A 38 1.85 14.94 -9.24
CA LEU A 38 1.81 14.57 -7.83
C LEU A 38 1.47 15.76 -6.93
N LEU A 39 2.13 16.90 -7.12
CA LEU A 39 1.87 18.12 -6.34
C LEU A 39 0.41 18.57 -6.46
N LEU A 40 -0.12 18.66 -7.69
CA LEU A 40 -1.51 19.04 -7.91
C LEU A 40 -2.50 18.04 -7.29
N ALA A 41 -2.18 16.75 -7.34
CA ALA A 41 -3.02 15.71 -6.75
C ALA A 41 -3.03 15.79 -5.22
N PHE A 42 -1.87 15.95 -4.58
CA PHE A 42 -1.78 16.09 -3.12
C PHE A 42 -2.38 17.41 -2.61
N GLU A 43 -2.29 18.50 -3.38
CA GLU A 43 -2.91 19.79 -3.04
C GLU A 43 -4.44 19.76 -3.13
N SER A 44 -5.00 18.93 -4.02
CA SER A 44 -6.45 18.86 -4.26
C SER A 44 -7.26 18.34 -3.07
N LYS A 45 -6.60 17.70 -2.09
CA LYS A 45 -7.22 16.97 -0.97
C LYS A 45 -8.15 15.82 -1.39
N ASP A 46 -8.21 15.48 -2.67
CA ASP A 46 -8.90 14.30 -3.18
C ASP A 46 -7.96 13.10 -3.05
N GLN A 47 -8.25 12.24 -2.06
CA GLN A 47 -7.46 11.04 -1.79
C GLN A 47 -7.42 10.09 -3.00
N LYS A 48 -8.52 9.98 -3.76
CA LYS A 48 -8.57 9.14 -4.95
C LYS A 48 -7.67 9.69 -6.07
N ALA A 49 -7.62 11.01 -6.21
CA ALA A 49 -6.71 11.67 -7.15
C ALA A 49 -5.24 11.45 -6.77
N ALA A 50 -4.90 11.59 -5.48
CA ALA A 50 -3.56 11.33 -4.96
C ALA A 50 -3.10 9.88 -5.25
N LEU A 51 -3.96 8.90 -4.90
CA LEU A 51 -3.68 7.48 -5.12
C LEU A 51 -3.51 7.13 -6.62
N LYS A 52 -4.32 7.72 -7.50
CA LYS A 52 -4.16 7.56 -8.96
C LYS A 52 -2.86 8.19 -9.48
N ALA A 53 -2.48 9.36 -8.96
CA ALA A 53 -1.24 10.01 -9.35
C ALA A 53 -0.02 9.16 -8.95
N MET A 54 -0.07 8.45 -7.83
CA MET A 54 0.96 7.49 -7.43
C MET A 54 1.09 6.32 -8.41
N ILE A 55 -0.01 5.64 -8.79
CA ILE A 55 0.02 4.57 -9.81
C ILE A 55 0.68 5.09 -11.09
N ASN A 56 0.16 6.19 -11.62
CA ASN A 56 0.63 6.75 -12.89
C ASN A 56 2.12 7.09 -12.83
N THR A 57 2.61 7.54 -11.67
CA THR A 57 4.03 7.82 -11.46
C THR A 57 4.84 6.54 -11.45
N ILE A 58 4.39 5.50 -10.74
CA ILE A 58 5.07 4.19 -10.72
C ILE A 58 5.12 3.60 -12.13
N GLU A 59 4.00 3.58 -12.86
CA GLU A 59 3.93 3.09 -14.24
C GLU A 59 4.85 3.86 -15.19
N ALA A 60 4.99 5.18 -15.02
CA ALA A 60 5.87 5.99 -15.84
C ALA A 60 7.37 5.79 -15.52
N CYS A 61 7.68 5.30 -14.32
CA CYS A 61 9.04 5.22 -13.78
C CYS A 61 9.61 3.80 -13.77
N VAL A 62 8.77 2.77 -13.68
CA VAL A 62 9.19 1.36 -13.78
C VAL A 62 9.39 1.00 -15.25
N SER A 63 10.53 0.38 -15.56
CA SER A 63 10.89 -0.01 -16.92
C SER A 63 10.33 -1.38 -17.31
N ASP A 64 10.17 -2.26 -16.32
CA ASP A 64 9.63 -3.60 -16.49
C ASP A 64 8.12 -3.60 -16.76
N THR A 65 7.66 -4.56 -17.57
CA THR A 65 6.23 -4.79 -17.74
C THR A 65 5.67 -5.47 -16.50
N ILE A 66 4.91 -4.70 -15.72
CA ILE A 66 4.14 -5.13 -14.56
C ILE A 66 2.74 -4.52 -14.61
N ASN A 67 1.76 -5.18 -13.98
CA ASN A 67 0.45 -4.59 -13.79
C ASN A 67 0.41 -3.92 -12.41
N VAL A 68 0.67 -2.61 -12.38
CA VAL A 68 0.76 -1.84 -11.13
C VAL A 68 -0.59 -1.82 -10.41
N SER A 69 -1.73 -1.76 -11.11
CA SER A 69 -3.05 -1.72 -10.46
C SER A 69 -3.38 -3.00 -9.68
N LYS A 70 -2.77 -4.14 -10.07
CA LYS A 70 -2.92 -5.43 -9.40
C LYS A 70 -2.00 -5.66 -8.20
N LEU A 71 -1.03 -4.78 -7.96
CA LEU A 71 -0.16 -4.87 -6.78
C LEU A 71 -0.91 -4.50 -5.50
N THR A 72 -0.42 -4.92 -4.35
CA THR A 72 -1.05 -4.61 -3.06
C THR A 72 -0.83 -3.15 -2.66
N MET A 73 -1.60 -2.64 -1.69
CA MET A 73 -1.40 -1.28 -1.17
C MET A 73 0.04 -1.05 -0.69
N PHE A 74 0.59 -1.99 0.10
CA PHE A 74 1.93 -1.86 0.66
C PHE A 74 3.03 -1.93 -0.43
N ASP A 75 2.81 -2.63 -1.53
CA ASP A 75 3.73 -2.60 -2.68
C ASP A 75 3.74 -1.21 -3.31
N ILE A 76 2.56 -0.62 -3.54
CA ILE A 76 2.41 0.70 -4.15
C ILE A 76 3.06 1.78 -3.29
N GLU A 77 2.80 1.77 -1.99
CA GLU A 77 3.41 2.73 -1.05
C GLU A 77 4.93 2.58 -1.00
N TYR A 78 5.44 1.35 -0.93
CA TYR A 78 6.87 1.07 -0.91
C TYR A 78 7.54 1.53 -2.21
N MET A 79 7.03 1.08 -3.36
CA MET A 79 7.57 1.44 -4.66
C MET A 79 7.56 2.95 -4.89
N PHE A 80 6.45 3.62 -4.57
CA PHE A 80 6.35 5.07 -4.66
C PHE A 80 7.41 5.75 -3.78
N THR A 81 7.59 5.30 -2.54
CA THR A 81 8.57 5.87 -1.61
C THR A 81 10.00 5.68 -2.11
N GLN A 82 10.33 4.51 -2.67
CA GLN A 82 11.65 4.24 -3.28
C GLN A 82 11.91 5.07 -4.56
N ILE A 83 10.89 5.30 -5.38
CA ILE A 83 11.00 6.17 -6.55
C ILE A 83 11.17 7.63 -6.11
N ARG A 84 10.36 8.07 -5.15
CA ARG A 84 10.41 9.43 -4.61
C ARG A 84 11.75 9.74 -3.95
N SER A 85 12.29 8.83 -3.16
CA SER A 85 13.57 9.04 -2.46
C SER A 85 14.72 9.34 -3.44
N LYS A 86 14.74 8.69 -4.61
CA LYS A 86 15.74 8.96 -5.67
C LYS A 86 15.43 10.20 -6.53
N SER A 87 14.24 10.78 -6.40
CA SER A 87 13.79 11.90 -7.22
C SER A 87 13.91 13.25 -6.51
N VAL A 88 13.56 13.31 -5.22
CA VAL A 88 13.53 14.57 -4.44
C VAL A 88 14.46 14.58 -3.22
N GLY A 89 15.08 13.44 -2.91
CA GLY A 89 16.01 13.29 -1.79
C GLY A 89 15.64 12.11 -0.89
N GLU A 90 16.67 11.50 -0.31
CA GLU A 90 16.52 10.27 0.49
C GLU A 90 15.95 10.54 1.88
N SER A 91 15.82 11.79 2.30
CA SER A 91 15.26 12.18 3.59
C SER A 91 14.08 13.13 3.44
N THR A 92 13.06 12.95 4.26
CA THR A 92 11.95 13.90 4.43
C THR A 92 11.94 14.45 5.86
N LYS A 93 11.35 15.63 6.06
CA LYS A 93 11.13 16.21 7.39
C LYS A 93 9.65 16.15 7.70
N ILE A 94 9.29 15.56 8.83
CA ILE A 94 7.90 15.44 9.29
C ILE A 94 7.74 16.02 10.70
N MET A 95 6.52 16.42 11.04
CA MET A 95 6.19 16.91 12.36
C MET A 95 5.58 15.80 13.21
N VAL A 96 6.29 15.36 14.25
CA VAL A 96 5.87 14.26 15.13
C VAL A 96 5.59 14.79 16.54
N LYS A 97 4.43 14.42 17.10
CA LYS A 97 4.07 14.82 18.47
C LYS A 97 4.84 14.00 19.49
N CYS A 98 5.33 14.66 20.54
CA CYS A 98 5.88 13.96 21.70
C CYS A 98 4.79 13.16 22.42
N SER A 99 5.11 11.93 22.81
CA SER A 99 4.22 11.02 23.55
C SER A 99 3.85 11.51 24.95
N GLU A 100 4.66 12.38 25.55
CA GLU A 100 4.43 12.88 26.93
C GLU A 100 3.75 14.25 26.97
N CYS A 101 4.24 15.22 26.19
CA CYS A 101 3.76 16.61 26.27
C CYS A 101 3.04 17.12 25.01
N GLU A 102 2.82 16.25 24.01
CA GLU A 102 2.17 16.55 22.72
C GLU A 102 2.85 17.63 21.85
N HIS A 103 3.98 18.19 22.30
CA HIS A 103 4.75 19.18 21.52
C HIS A 103 5.19 18.58 20.18
N GLY A 104 5.03 19.34 19.10
CA GLY A 104 5.46 18.93 17.76
C GLY A 104 6.97 19.08 17.60
N ASN A 105 7.62 18.03 17.10
CA ASN A 105 9.06 17.99 16.85
C ASN A 105 9.30 17.71 15.36
N GLU A 106 10.18 18.50 14.74
CA GLU A 106 10.64 18.24 13.38
C GLU A 106 11.64 17.08 13.40
N VAL A 107 11.30 15.96 12.76
CA VAL A 107 12.14 14.76 12.69
C VAL A 107 12.52 14.51 11.23
N SER A 108 13.81 14.28 10.98
CA SER A 108 14.29 13.88 9.66
C SER A 108 14.23 12.35 9.53
N VAL A 109 13.49 11.88 8.53
CA VAL A 109 13.26 10.46 8.27
C VAL A 109 13.98 10.06 7.00
N ASP A 110 14.82 9.03 7.08
CA ASP A 110 15.48 8.42 5.93
C ASP A 110 14.52 7.44 5.23
N LEU A 111 14.05 7.84 4.04
CA LEU A 111 13.14 7.10 3.19
C LEU A 111 13.81 5.87 2.54
N SER A 112 15.14 5.79 2.49
CA SER A 112 15.85 4.61 1.99
C SER A 112 15.75 3.42 2.94
N GLN A 113 15.41 3.68 4.21
CA GLN A 113 15.33 2.67 5.26
C GLN A 113 13.90 2.28 5.64
N VAL A 114 12.90 2.66 4.84
CA VAL A 114 11.53 2.14 5.01
C VAL A 114 11.49 0.67 4.59
N SER A 115 10.73 -0.13 5.32
CA SER A 115 10.57 -1.56 5.03
C SER A 115 9.10 -1.95 5.00
N VAL A 116 8.83 -3.07 4.33
CA VAL A 116 7.56 -3.78 4.42
C VAL A 116 7.88 -5.20 4.84
N ASP A 117 7.46 -5.57 6.05
CA ASP A 117 7.63 -6.93 6.56
C ASP A 117 6.39 -7.74 6.15
N VAL A 118 6.54 -8.54 5.08
CA VAL A 118 5.50 -9.47 4.63
C VAL A 118 5.58 -10.72 5.50
N PRO A 119 4.52 -11.06 6.27
CA PRO A 119 4.58 -12.19 7.17
C PRO A 119 4.54 -13.50 6.38
N ASP A 120 5.29 -14.49 6.84
CA ASP A 120 5.23 -15.87 6.33
C ASP A 120 4.03 -16.57 6.98
N ILE A 121 2.89 -16.54 6.29
CA ILE A 121 1.62 -17.12 6.75
C ILE A 121 1.06 -18.08 5.72
N ASP A 122 0.35 -19.11 6.21
CA ASP A 122 -0.45 -19.96 5.33
C ASP A 122 -1.69 -19.19 4.86
N ASN A 123 -1.79 -19.04 3.54
CA ASN A 123 -2.92 -18.38 2.90
C ASN A 123 -4.16 -19.28 2.85
N ASN A 124 -4.07 -20.55 3.23
CA ASN A 124 -5.21 -21.46 3.30
C ASN A 124 -5.91 -21.34 4.66
N ILE A 125 -7.10 -20.76 4.63
CA ILE A 125 -7.94 -20.54 5.80
C ILE A 125 -8.99 -21.65 5.86
N LYS A 126 -8.79 -22.65 6.72
CA LYS A 126 -9.77 -23.72 6.93
C LYS A 126 -11.04 -23.15 7.59
N ILE A 127 -12.17 -23.16 6.86
CA ILE A 127 -13.45 -22.61 7.33
C ILE A 127 -14.29 -23.68 8.04
N SER A 128 -14.34 -24.88 7.47
CA SER A 128 -14.97 -26.09 8.03
C SER A 128 -14.11 -27.31 7.71
N ASP A 129 -14.59 -28.52 8.00
CA ASP A 129 -13.89 -29.75 7.61
C ASP A 129 -13.85 -29.99 6.10
N GLU A 130 -14.82 -29.43 5.37
CA GLU A 130 -15.00 -29.62 3.93
C GLU A 130 -14.58 -28.40 3.10
N ILE A 131 -14.46 -27.21 3.73
CA ILE A 131 -14.24 -25.94 3.02
C ILE A 131 -12.98 -25.24 3.52
N THR A 132 -12.09 -24.92 2.59
CA THR A 132 -10.91 -24.09 2.78
C THR A 132 -10.96 -22.90 1.84
N ILE A 133 -10.58 -21.73 2.33
CA ILE A 133 -10.43 -20.53 1.50
C ILE A 133 -8.95 -20.33 1.22
N GLU A 134 -8.58 -20.27 -0.05
CA GLU A 134 -7.28 -19.75 -0.45
C GLU A 134 -7.37 -18.22 -0.47
N ALA A 135 -6.63 -17.56 0.42
CA ALA A 135 -6.65 -16.12 0.59
C ALA A 135 -5.50 -15.44 -0.16
N LYS A 136 -5.70 -14.16 -0.48
CA LYS A 136 -4.69 -13.25 -1.02
C LYS A 136 -4.89 -11.86 -0.43
N TYR A 137 -3.84 -11.07 -0.35
CA TYR A 137 -4.03 -9.65 -0.06
C TYR A 137 -4.69 -8.96 -1.26
N PRO A 138 -5.63 -8.02 -1.01
CA PRO A 138 -6.35 -7.37 -2.08
C PRO A 138 -5.43 -6.38 -2.82
N SER A 139 -5.66 -6.25 -4.11
CA SER A 139 -4.95 -5.26 -4.93
C SER A 139 -5.31 -3.83 -4.52
N PHE A 140 -4.42 -2.89 -4.77
CA PHE A 140 -4.63 -1.47 -4.58
C PHE A 140 -5.88 -0.93 -5.29
N GLU A 141 -6.18 -1.45 -6.48
CA GLU A 141 -7.39 -1.09 -7.23
C GLU A 141 -8.68 -1.37 -6.46
N VAL A 142 -8.73 -2.47 -5.69
CA VAL A 142 -9.86 -2.80 -4.82
C VAL A 142 -10.10 -1.68 -3.81
N PHE A 143 -9.03 -1.15 -3.19
CA PHE A 143 -9.15 -0.03 -2.25
C PHE A 143 -9.67 1.22 -2.95
N ILE A 144 -9.11 1.62 -4.08
CA ILE A 144 -9.53 2.81 -4.83
C ILE A 144 -10.99 2.75 -5.28
N ASN A 145 -11.43 1.58 -5.75
CA ASN A 145 -12.75 1.42 -6.34
C ASN A 145 -13.83 1.30 -5.26
N ASN A 146 -13.48 0.76 -4.10
CA ASN A 146 -14.41 0.58 -2.99
C ASN A 146 -14.37 1.71 -1.95
N TRP A 147 -13.34 2.56 -1.93
CA TRP A 147 -13.27 3.70 -1.03
C TRP A 147 -14.30 4.78 -1.38
N GLN A 148 -15.06 5.23 -0.36
CA GLN A 148 -15.96 6.37 -0.43
C GLN A 148 -15.81 7.19 0.86
N GLU A 149 -15.83 8.52 0.77
CA GLU A 149 -15.58 9.42 1.91
C GLU A 149 -16.50 9.17 3.11
N GLU A 150 -17.73 8.72 2.88
CA GLU A 150 -18.74 8.44 3.91
C GLU A 150 -18.92 6.94 4.20
N MET A 151 -18.03 6.08 3.71
CA MET A 151 -18.13 4.64 3.93
C MET A 151 -17.88 4.29 5.38
N LYS A 152 -18.75 3.45 5.95
CA LYS A 152 -18.55 2.91 7.30
C LYS A 152 -17.39 1.92 7.29
N GLU A 153 -16.58 1.94 8.34
CA GLU A 153 -15.44 1.03 8.52
C GLU A 153 -15.83 -0.46 8.40
N ALA A 154 -16.97 -0.84 8.96
CA ALA A 154 -17.50 -2.20 8.87
C ALA A 154 -17.82 -2.61 7.42
N GLU A 155 -18.36 -1.69 6.60
CA GLU A 155 -18.66 -1.95 5.20
C GLU A 155 -17.38 -2.09 4.37
N LEU A 156 -16.39 -1.23 4.63
CA LEU A 156 -15.06 -1.33 4.01
C LEU A 156 -14.39 -2.66 4.35
N THR A 157 -14.42 -3.07 5.63
CA THR A 157 -13.87 -4.34 6.10
C THR A 157 -14.51 -5.52 5.38
N TYR A 158 -15.84 -5.51 5.25
CA TYR A 158 -16.57 -6.57 4.55
C TYR A 158 -16.16 -6.67 3.07
N LYS A 159 -16.07 -5.53 2.38
CA LYS A 159 -15.59 -5.48 0.99
C LYS A 159 -14.17 -6.00 0.85
N ILE A 160 -13.28 -5.58 1.75
CA ILE A 160 -11.88 -6.05 1.78
C ILE A 160 -11.84 -7.57 1.95
N VAL A 161 -12.61 -8.13 2.89
CA VAL A 161 -12.68 -9.58 3.12
C VAL A 161 -13.09 -10.32 1.84
N ASN A 162 -14.13 -9.86 1.14
CA ASN A 162 -14.58 -10.48 -0.10
C ASN A 162 -13.48 -10.53 -1.16
N HIS A 163 -12.72 -9.43 -1.31
CA HIS A 163 -11.63 -9.36 -2.27
C HIS A 163 -10.33 -10.05 -1.81
N CYS A 164 -10.26 -10.50 -0.55
CA CYS A 164 -9.17 -11.36 -0.09
C CYS A 164 -9.37 -12.82 -0.51
N ILE A 165 -10.56 -13.22 -0.95
CA ILE A 165 -10.82 -14.60 -1.39
C ILE A 165 -10.20 -14.77 -2.78
N SER A 166 -9.19 -15.64 -2.88
CA SER A 166 -8.60 -16.06 -4.16
C SER A 166 -9.39 -17.21 -4.75
N ALA A 167 -9.68 -18.22 -3.93
CA ALA A 167 -10.50 -19.36 -4.31
C ALA A 167 -11.21 -19.98 -3.09
N VAL A 168 -12.32 -20.65 -3.35
CA VAL A 168 -13.01 -21.52 -2.37
C VAL A 168 -12.75 -22.96 -2.78
N ILE A 169 -12.10 -23.71 -1.89
CA ILE A 169 -11.71 -25.11 -2.09
C ILE A 169 -12.67 -25.98 -1.29
N THR A 170 -13.30 -26.92 -1.97
CA THR A 170 -14.14 -27.99 -1.41
C THR A 170 -13.42 -29.34 -1.56
N GLU A 171 -14.06 -30.45 -1.14
CA GLU A 171 -13.49 -31.79 -1.34
C GLU A 171 -13.27 -32.14 -2.83
N ASP A 172 -14.15 -31.64 -3.71
CA ASP A 172 -14.17 -32.04 -5.13
C ASP A 172 -13.56 -31.00 -6.07
N THR A 173 -13.64 -29.72 -5.71
CA THR A 173 -13.33 -28.62 -6.63
C THR A 173 -12.64 -27.44 -5.96
N ARG A 174 -11.84 -26.72 -6.75
CA ARG A 174 -11.32 -25.38 -6.45
C ARG A 174 -12.08 -24.40 -7.32
N ILE A 175 -12.84 -23.51 -6.69
CA ILE A 175 -13.65 -22.48 -7.36
C ILE A 175 -12.87 -21.16 -7.27
N ASP A 176 -12.34 -20.70 -8.39
CA ASP A 176 -11.65 -19.42 -8.47
C ASP A 176 -12.61 -18.25 -8.28
N ALA A 177 -12.24 -17.28 -7.45
CA ALA A 177 -13.06 -16.11 -7.18
C ALA A 177 -13.26 -15.22 -8.44
N GLU A 178 -12.38 -15.35 -9.44
CA GLU A 178 -12.52 -14.65 -10.73
C GLU A 178 -13.56 -15.27 -11.67
N ASP A 179 -13.94 -16.53 -11.44
CA ASP A 179 -14.94 -17.25 -12.23
C ASP A 179 -16.37 -17.10 -11.69
N VAL A 180 -16.54 -16.43 -10.55
CA VAL A 180 -17.82 -16.20 -9.87
C VAL A 180 -18.11 -14.71 -9.74
N SER A 181 -19.39 -14.37 -9.58
CA SER A 181 -19.78 -12.98 -9.39
C SER A 181 -19.42 -12.45 -7.99
N GLU A 182 -19.18 -11.14 -7.88
CA GLU A 182 -18.96 -10.49 -6.57
C GLU A 182 -20.13 -10.73 -5.61
N GLN A 183 -21.36 -10.84 -6.13
CA GLN A 183 -22.55 -11.12 -5.34
C GLN A 183 -22.54 -12.55 -4.77
N GLU A 184 -22.03 -13.54 -5.51
CA GLU A 184 -21.91 -14.92 -5.02
C GLU A 184 -20.87 -15.01 -3.91
N ILE A 185 -19.72 -14.34 -4.06
CA ILE A 185 -18.72 -14.23 -2.99
C ILE A 185 -19.30 -13.56 -1.74
N ALA A 186 -20.00 -12.44 -1.92
CA ALA A 186 -20.66 -11.76 -0.80
C ALA A 186 -21.69 -12.67 -0.11
N THR A 187 -22.53 -13.37 -0.88
CA THR A 187 -23.52 -14.31 -0.32
C THR A 187 -22.84 -15.44 0.45
N PHE A 188 -21.71 -15.95 -0.03
CA PHE A 188 -20.93 -16.97 0.64
C PHE A 188 -20.38 -16.46 1.98
N VAL A 189 -19.80 -15.25 2.02
CA VAL A 189 -19.30 -14.64 3.26
C VAL A 189 -20.42 -14.32 4.24
N GLU A 190 -21.57 -13.83 3.77
CA GLU A 190 -22.78 -13.58 4.58
C GLU A 190 -23.36 -14.85 5.22
N SER A 191 -23.15 -16.02 4.60
CA SER A 191 -23.61 -17.30 5.14
C SER A 191 -22.76 -17.82 6.31
N MET A 192 -21.60 -17.19 6.57
CA MET A 192 -20.68 -17.61 7.62
C MET A 192 -21.18 -17.25 9.01
N ASN A 193 -20.86 -18.09 10.00
CA ASN A 193 -21.01 -17.73 11.39
C ASN A 193 -19.85 -16.82 11.87
N ALA A 194 -20.00 -16.24 13.06
CA ALA A 194 -19.02 -15.29 13.62
C ALA A 194 -17.59 -15.87 13.73
N GLN A 195 -17.43 -17.16 14.03
CA GLN A 195 -16.10 -17.78 14.15
C GLN A 195 -15.43 -17.96 12.79
N GLN A 196 -16.19 -18.32 11.77
CA GLN A 196 -15.72 -18.47 10.40
C GLN A 196 -15.31 -17.11 9.82
N PHE A 197 -16.17 -16.10 9.97
CA PHE A 197 -15.87 -14.74 9.52
C PHE A 197 -14.64 -14.17 10.23
N LYS A 198 -14.49 -14.43 11.54
CA LYS A 198 -13.31 -14.00 12.30
C LYS A 198 -12.00 -14.49 11.69
N LYS A 199 -11.94 -15.72 11.16
CA LYS A 199 -10.73 -16.25 10.52
C LYS A 199 -10.31 -15.41 9.31
N LEU A 200 -11.28 -14.92 8.53
CA LEU A 200 -11.01 -14.04 7.38
C LEU A 200 -10.55 -12.66 7.84
N THR A 201 -11.18 -12.08 8.86
CA THR A 201 -10.75 -10.78 9.39
C THR A 201 -9.38 -10.86 10.07
N ASP A 202 -9.04 -12.00 10.67
CA ASP A 202 -7.71 -12.25 11.24
C ASP A 202 -6.66 -12.24 10.13
N PHE A 203 -6.94 -12.88 8.98
CA PHE A 203 -6.07 -12.80 7.80
C PHE A 203 -5.92 -11.36 7.28
N VAL A 204 -7.01 -10.60 7.13
CA VAL A 204 -6.95 -9.18 6.72
C VAL A 204 -6.08 -8.37 7.67
N SER A 205 -6.12 -8.67 8.97
CA SER A 205 -5.32 -7.98 9.99
C SER A 205 -3.82 -8.29 9.90
N THR A 206 -3.42 -9.32 9.14
CA THR A 206 -2.00 -9.60 8.84
C THR A 206 -1.46 -8.78 7.67
N MET A 207 -2.31 -8.04 6.97
CA MET A 207 -1.91 -7.28 5.79
C MET A 207 -0.72 -6.36 6.11
N PRO A 208 0.40 -6.48 5.38
CA PRO A 208 1.58 -5.68 5.61
C PRO A 208 1.33 -4.19 5.47
N THR A 209 2.20 -3.40 6.07
CA THR A 209 2.21 -1.95 5.94
C THR A 209 3.66 -1.48 5.85
N MET A 210 3.92 -0.45 5.06
CA MET A 210 5.23 0.19 5.02
C MET A 210 5.51 0.88 6.35
N LYS A 211 6.65 0.58 6.99
CA LYS A 211 6.98 1.08 8.33
C LYS A 211 8.38 1.69 8.41
N LYS A 212 8.55 2.55 9.40
CA LYS A 212 9.85 3.07 9.84
C LYS A 212 9.82 3.44 11.32
N ASP A 213 10.69 2.82 12.11
CA ASP A 213 10.92 3.24 13.48
C ASP A 213 11.77 4.51 13.52
N ILE A 214 11.34 5.45 14.36
CA ILE A 214 12.02 6.73 14.60
C ILE A 214 12.27 6.92 16.09
N SER A 215 13.40 7.55 16.41
CA SER A 215 13.76 7.92 17.77
C SER A 215 14.19 9.38 17.80
N PHE A 216 13.62 10.16 18.73
CA PHE A 216 13.95 11.58 18.88
C PHE A 216 13.76 12.07 20.31
N THR A 217 14.55 13.07 20.72
CA THR A 217 14.39 13.76 22.01
C THR A 217 13.47 14.96 21.82
N CYS A 218 12.44 15.09 22.66
CA CYS A 218 11.50 16.20 22.61
C CYS A 218 12.19 17.53 22.93
N GLY A 219 12.06 18.52 22.05
CA GLY A 219 12.62 19.86 22.25
C GLY A 219 11.99 20.66 23.40
N SER A 220 10.82 20.23 23.91
CA SER A 220 10.11 20.92 25.00
C SER A 220 10.32 20.28 26.37
N CYS A 221 10.12 18.96 26.50
CA CYS A 221 10.22 18.25 27.80
C CYS A 221 11.46 17.37 27.94
N SER A 222 12.32 17.28 26.90
CA SER A 222 13.49 16.39 26.85
C SER A 222 13.20 14.89 26.97
N HIS A 223 11.93 14.47 26.86
CA HIS A 223 11.54 13.05 26.80
C HIS A 223 12.11 12.38 25.55
N ASN A 224 12.62 11.15 25.68
CA ASN A 224 13.05 10.33 24.55
C ASN A 224 11.85 9.57 24.00
N ASN A 225 11.53 9.80 22.73
CA ASN A 225 10.40 9.19 22.04
C ASN A 225 10.92 8.07 21.14
N GLU A 226 10.22 6.95 21.14
CA GLU A 226 10.31 5.88 20.14
C GLU A 226 8.92 5.71 19.55
N GLN A 227 8.79 5.88 18.23
CA GLN A 227 7.52 5.79 17.52
C GLN A 227 7.73 5.08 16.19
N THR A 228 6.71 4.38 15.70
CA THR A 228 6.71 3.74 14.39
C THR A 228 5.81 4.55 13.45
N LEU A 229 6.38 5.03 12.35
CA LEU A 229 5.64 5.59 11.22
C LEU A 229 5.10 4.44 10.38
N ALA A 230 3.84 4.50 9.96
CA ALA A 230 3.19 3.44 9.19
C ALA A 230 2.29 4.00 8.08
N GLY A 231 2.46 3.46 6.87
CA GLY A 231 1.66 3.84 5.70
C GLY A 231 2.04 5.21 5.15
N ILE A 232 1.61 5.51 3.93
CA ILE A 232 2.11 6.68 3.20
C ILE A 232 1.79 8.03 3.84
N SER A 233 0.69 8.13 4.60
CA SER A 233 0.30 9.36 5.29
C SER A 233 1.35 9.81 6.29
N ASP A 234 2.00 8.88 7.00
CA ASP A 234 2.96 9.23 8.06
C ASP A 234 4.28 9.77 7.51
N PHE A 235 4.60 9.50 6.24
CA PHE A 235 5.83 9.94 5.58
C PHE A 235 5.69 11.25 4.81
N PHE A 236 4.46 11.64 4.44
CA PHE A 236 4.21 12.77 3.55
C PHE A 236 3.11 13.74 4.05
N SER A 237 2.75 13.67 5.33
CA SER A 237 1.87 14.64 6.01
C SER A 237 2.59 15.82 6.64
#